data_AF-A0A137QVG4-F1
#
_entry.id   AF-A0A137QVG4-F1
#
_cell.length_a   1.000
_cell.length_b   1.000
_cell.length_c   1.000
_cell.angle_alpha   90.00
_cell.angle_beta   90.00
_cell.angle_gamma   90.00
#
_symmetry.space_group_name_H-M   'P 1'
#
loop_
_entity.id
_entity.type
_entity.pdbx_description
1 polymer ?
#
loop_
_entity_poly.entity_id
_entity_poly.type
_entity_poly.pdbx_seq_one_letter_code
_entity_poly.pdbx_strand_id
1 'polypeptide(L)'
;MPLDPPSRRCASCGENDLPLKRCTGCNKAWYCSRECQKVDWVRHIFDCNPSRSITTADYLALAVRENLIPDHPQTCEDYGFARAIDSSQSPNLLGLYIGLLDPDRLGVKPLTLHRWRLEGTLVENIKREFERIPKASRGGYYPWFLQNQYLLDGTQTKQEWQEQFQSHMEEAFRRAWSFIGKPPDASGAEIHRWSKSLPQYLHHCFSFYVMLLMGQHPSVDTALWITLGFCACEWQEDEMELSLSYSNLIRCCTFDEFCDAYTSSSLVDLFQSKGVDLPKDPSDKINPVDPCIFDVLSGSPYRNKSVWRLKQYIEHKIVNGEDAEDDSIMHPTPSISADYGFHRCGSPEDRRLLFGLYKEFFKQKRGQVKPLQLHQACVQGRLFAYFTEDLQMRLKQKKVYKRLLVNPYPLPAPGPSNAVAGITLADKEEATAQVLKTLQWSQGVGRR
;
A
#
# COMPACT_ATOMS: atom_id res chain seq x y z
N MET A 1 -18.69 -38.60 -9.97
CA MET A 1 -19.82 -37.75 -9.57
C MET A 1 -19.72 -36.46 -10.37
N PRO A 2 -20.78 -35.99 -11.04
CA PRO A 2 -20.78 -34.66 -11.64
C PRO A 2 -20.67 -33.63 -10.50
N LEU A 3 -19.70 -32.72 -10.60
CA LEU A 3 -19.60 -31.58 -9.68
C LEU A 3 -20.86 -30.73 -9.87
N ASP A 4 -21.63 -30.55 -8.80
CA ASP A 4 -22.75 -29.61 -8.80
C ASP A 4 -22.27 -28.23 -9.28
N PRO A 5 -23.04 -27.53 -10.14
CA PRO A 5 -22.69 -26.17 -10.53
C PRO A 5 -22.65 -25.29 -9.27
N PRO A 6 -21.71 -24.34 -9.19
CA PRO A 6 -21.55 -23.50 -8.01
C PRO A 6 -22.89 -22.83 -7.66
N SER A 7 -23.36 -23.04 -6.42
CA SER A 7 -24.60 -22.46 -5.92
C SER A 7 -24.56 -20.94 -6.12
N ARG A 8 -25.47 -20.41 -6.93
CA ARG A 8 -25.56 -18.95 -7.17
C ARG A 8 -26.05 -18.27 -5.90
N ARG A 9 -25.37 -17.21 -5.47
CA ARG A 9 -25.67 -16.45 -4.25
C ARG A 9 -25.86 -14.98 -4.59
N CYS A 10 -26.68 -14.29 -3.79
CA CYS A 10 -26.79 -12.85 -3.84
C CYS A 10 -25.42 -12.22 -3.51
N ALA A 11 -24.92 -11.34 -4.37
CA ALA A 11 -23.62 -10.69 -4.15
C ALA A 11 -23.62 -9.72 -2.95
N SER A 12 -24.80 -9.31 -2.48
CA SER A 12 -24.96 -8.38 -1.34
C SER A 12 -25.15 -9.11 -0.01
N CYS A 13 -26.19 -9.96 0.09
CA CYS A 13 -26.55 -10.63 1.35
C CYS A 13 -26.10 -12.10 1.45
N GLY A 14 -25.54 -12.68 0.38
CA GLY A 14 -25.05 -14.07 0.38
C GLY A 14 -26.13 -15.16 0.23
N GLU A 15 -27.41 -14.83 0.36
CA GLU A 15 -28.53 -15.77 0.24
C GLU A 15 -28.62 -16.42 -1.15
N ASN A 16 -28.90 -17.72 -1.19
CA ASN A 16 -29.10 -18.53 -2.41
C ASN A 16 -30.50 -19.14 -2.54
N ASP A 17 -31.33 -19.07 -1.50
CA ASP A 17 -32.67 -19.67 -1.49
C ASP A 17 -33.75 -18.78 -2.13
N LEU A 18 -33.39 -17.54 -2.48
CA LEU A 18 -34.29 -16.57 -3.10
C LEU A 18 -34.11 -16.52 -4.63
N PRO A 19 -35.17 -16.21 -5.40
CA PRO A 19 -35.04 -15.96 -6.83
C PRO A 19 -34.05 -14.81 -7.12
N LEU A 20 -32.94 -15.14 -7.79
CA LEU A 20 -31.90 -14.17 -8.10
C LEU A 20 -32.10 -13.54 -9.48
N LYS A 21 -31.92 -12.21 -9.55
CA LYS A 21 -31.92 -11.41 -10.78
C LYS A 21 -30.50 -11.01 -11.14
N ARG A 22 -30.20 -11.00 -12.45
CA ARG A 22 -28.89 -10.56 -12.95
C ARG A 22 -28.82 -9.04 -12.96
N CYS A 23 -27.63 -8.50 -12.71
CA CYS A 23 -27.34 -7.11 -13.01
C CYS A 23 -27.58 -6.84 -14.51
N THR A 24 -28.44 -5.88 -14.84
CA THR A 24 -28.78 -5.56 -16.24
C THR A 24 -27.63 -4.94 -17.02
N GLY A 25 -26.65 -4.32 -16.34
CA GLY A 25 -25.49 -3.71 -17.00
C GLY A 25 -24.46 -4.73 -17.48
N CYS A 26 -23.99 -5.60 -16.58
CA CYS A 26 -22.90 -6.54 -16.90
C CYS A 26 -23.37 -7.99 -17.11
N ASN A 27 -24.57 -8.34 -16.64
CA ASN A 27 -25.08 -9.71 -16.58
C ASN A 27 -24.21 -10.70 -15.77
N LYS A 28 -23.21 -10.24 -14.99
CA LYS A 28 -22.28 -11.11 -14.23
C LYS A 28 -22.70 -11.30 -12.78
N ALA A 29 -23.14 -10.25 -12.10
CA ALA A 29 -23.57 -10.29 -10.70
C ALA A 29 -25.05 -10.69 -10.55
N TRP A 30 -25.40 -11.26 -9.40
CA TRP A 30 -26.73 -11.77 -9.05
C TRP A 30 -27.22 -11.15 -7.74
N TYR A 31 -28.49 -10.76 -7.69
CA TYR A 31 -29.11 -10.13 -6.52
C TYR A 31 -30.52 -10.67 -6.26
N CYS A 32 -30.88 -10.89 -5.00
CA CYS A 32 -32.25 -11.28 -4.63
C CYS A 32 -33.26 -10.11 -4.77
N SER A 33 -32.78 -8.87 -4.70
CA SER A 33 -33.63 -7.66 -4.77
C SER A 33 -32.89 -6.46 -5.37
N ARG A 34 -33.65 -5.40 -5.73
CA ARG A 34 -33.06 -4.13 -6.20
C ARG A 34 -32.34 -3.42 -5.06
N GLU A 35 -32.77 -3.64 -3.83
CA GLU A 35 -32.19 -3.10 -2.60
C GLU A 35 -30.81 -3.69 -2.37
N CYS A 36 -30.68 -5.02 -2.48
CA CYS A 36 -29.38 -5.70 -2.43
C CYS A 36 -28.43 -5.20 -3.52
N GLN A 37 -28.94 -4.98 -4.74
CA GLN A 37 -28.14 -4.39 -5.82
C GLN A 37 -27.68 -2.96 -5.48
N LYS A 38 -28.54 -2.12 -4.89
CA LYS A 38 -28.18 -0.75 -4.49
C LYS A 38 -27.11 -0.73 -3.40
N VAL A 39 -27.27 -1.58 -2.38
CA VAL A 39 -26.30 -1.73 -1.29
C VAL A 39 -24.95 -2.17 -1.86
N ASP A 40 -24.94 -3.15 -2.76
CA ASP A 40 -23.70 -3.65 -3.37
C ASP A 40 -23.11 -2.71 -4.42
N TRP A 41 -23.90 -1.78 -4.98
CA TRP A 41 -23.52 -0.99 -6.14
C TRP A 41 -22.19 -0.25 -5.99
N VAL A 42 -21.90 0.28 -4.80
CA VAL A 42 -20.64 1.00 -4.54
C VAL A 42 -19.40 0.12 -4.68
N ARG A 43 -19.51 -1.21 -4.49
CA ARG A 43 -18.45 -2.17 -4.84
C ARG A 43 -18.58 -2.62 -6.29
N HIS A 44 -19.77 -3.02 -6.70
CA HIS A 44 -19.99 -3.63 -8.01
C HIS A 44 -19.71 -2.70 -9.19
N ILE A 45 -19.86 -1.38 -9.04
CA ILE A 45 -19.69 -0.41 -10.13
C ILE A 45 -18.35 -0.56 -10.87
N PHE A 46 -17.28 -0.93 -10.16
CA PHE A 46 -15.94 -1.11 -10.71
C PHE A 46 -15.78 -2.36 -11.59
N ASP A 47 -16.60 -3.39 -11.35
CA ASP A 47 -16.61 -4.64 -12.12
C ASP A 47 -17.80 -4.73 -13.10
N CYS A 48 -18.61 -3.67 -13.17
CA CYS A 48 -19.80 -3.58 -13.99
C CYS A 48 -19.51 -2.93 -15.35
N ASN A 49 -20.54 -2.81 -16.18
CA ASN A 49 -20.57 -1.94 -17.34
C ASN A 49 -21.58 -0.82 -17.08
N PRO A 50 -21.27 0.15 -16.20
CA PRO A 50 -22.20 1.21 -15.84
C PRO A 50 -22.52 2.10 -17.04
N SER A 51 -23.73 2.67 -17.08
CA SER A 51 -24.15 3.61 -18.12
C SER A 51 -23.48 5.00 -18.01
N ARG A 52 -22.63 5.19 -17.00
CA ARG A 52 -21.92 6.44 -16.71
C ARG A 52 -20.47 6.12 -16.40
N SER A 53 -19.60 7.11 -16.57
CA SER A 53 -18.23 7.02 -16.07
C SER A 53 -18.19 6.88 -14.55
N ILE A 54 -17.18 6.14 -14.09
CA ILE A 54 -16.79 6.07 -12.68
C ILE A 54 -16.07 7.38 -12.36
N THR A 55 -16.45 8.03 -11.26
CA THR A 55 -15.87 9.32 -10.84
C THR A 55 -15.03 9.14 -9.58
N THR A 56 -14.26 10.16 -9.23
CA THR A 56 -13.46 10.19 -7.99
C THR A 56 -14.32 10.05 -6.73
N ALA A 57 -15.59 10.47 -6.77
CA ALA A 57 -16.54 10.26 -5.67
C ALA A 57 -16.94 8.80 -5.50
N ASP A 58 -16.93 7.98 -6.55
CA ASP A 58 -17.25 6.55 -6.44
C ASP A 58 -16.13 5.81 -5.69
N TYR A 59 -14.87 6.16 -5.95
CA TYR A 59 -13.73 5.66 -5.19
C TYR A 59 -13.80 6.11 -3.72
N LEU A 60 -14.18 7.37 -3.45
CA LEU A 60 -14.40 7.84 -2.08
C LEU A 60 -15.53 7.07 -1.38
N ALA A 61 -16.62 6.80 -2.10
CA ALA A 61 -17.74 6.05 -1.54
C ALA A 61 -17.37 4.59 -1.21
N LEU A 62 -16.49 3.98 -2.01
CA LEU A 62 -15.92 2.67 -1.71
C LEU A 62 -15.08 2.75 -0.44
N ALA A 63 -14.15 3.70 -0.35
CA ALA A 63 -13.32 3.92 0.84
C ALA A 63 -14.16 4.15 2.10
N VAL A 64 -15.22 4.97 2.01
CA VAL A 64 -16.20 5.18 3.08
C VAL A 64 -16.90 3.89 3.50
N ARG A 65 -17.32 3.05 2.55
CA ARG A 65 -17.98 1.78 2.86
C ARG A 65 -17.05 0.79 3.55
N GLU A 66 -15.79 0.73 3.12
CA GLU A 66 -14.78 -0.11 3.74
C GLU A 66 -14.19 0.50 5.02
N ASN A 67 -14.54 1.75 5.34
CA ASN A 67 -13.96 2.52 6.44
C ASN A 67 -12.42 2.60 6.35
N LEU A 68 -11.93 2.83 5.14
CA LEU A 68 -10.50 2.96 4.80
C LEU A 68 -10.21 4.38 4.29
N ILE A 69 -8.97 4.84 4.50
CA ILE A 69 -8.49 6.07 3.87
C ILE A 69 -8.40 5.82 2.35
N PRO A 70 -8.91 6.73 1.49
CA PRO A 70 -8.81 6.54 0.04
C PRO A 70 -7.35 6.42 -0.41
N ASP A 71 -7.10 5.52 -1.35
CA ASP A 71 -5.79 5.28 -1.97
C ASP A 71 -5.71 5.84 -3.40
N HIS A 72 -6.86 6.01 -4.08
CA HIS A 72 -6.92 6.55 -5.44
C HIS A 72 -6.40 8.00 -5.48
N PRO A 73 -5.29 8.30 -6.20
CA PRO A 73 -4.60 9.59 -6.09
C PRO A 73 -5.49 10.80 -6.39
N GLN A 74 -6.26 10.75 -7.47
CA GLN A 74 -7.14 11.88 -7.84
C GLN A 74 -8.31 12.03 -6.84
N THR A 75 -8.73 10.95 -6.17
CA THR A 75 -9.74 11.05 -5.12
C THR A 75 -9.17 11.74 -3.89
N CYS A 76 -7.91 11.45 -3.53
CA CYS A 76 -7.23 12.14 -2.45
C CYS A 76 -7.09 13.64 -2.72
N GLU A 77 -6.74 14.01 -3.95
CA GLU A 77 -6.68 15.40 -4.39
C GLU A 77 -8.04 16.09 -4.36
N ASP A 78 -9.05 15.46 -4.95
CA ASP A 78 -10.39 16.04 -5.10
C ASP A 78 -11.10 16.28 -3.77
N TYR A 79 -10.81 15.45 -2.77
CA TYR A 79 -11.54 15.42 -1.50
C TYR A 79 -10.66 15.70 -0.27
N GLY A 80 -9.50 16.32 -0.49
CA GLY A 80 -8.71 16.95 0.58
C GLY A 80 -7.75 16.04 1.34
N PHE A 81 -7.74 14.74 1.07
CA PHE A 81 -6.81 13.81 1.71
C PHE A 81 -5.35 14.08 1.31
N ALA A 82 -5.09 14.53 0.07
CA ALA A 82 -3.75 14.90 -0.37
C ALA A 82 -3.23 16.19 0.30
N ARG A 83 -4.14 17.02 0.85
CA ARG A 83 -3.81 18.24 1.58
C ARG A 83 -3.64 17.99 3.08
N ALA A 84 -3.99 16.81 3.58
CA ALA A 84 -3.84 16.47 4.98
C ALA A 84 -2.35 16.34 5.35
N ILE A 85 -1.92 17.06 6.39
CA ILE A 85 -0.54 17.11 6.88
C ILE A 85 -0.38 16.24 8.13
N ASP A 86 -1.31 16.35 9.08
CA ASP A 86 -1.24 15.60 10.33
C ASP A 86 -2.04 14.28 10.24
N SER A 87 -1.63 13.30 11.06
CA SER A 87 -2.23 11.97 11.07
C SER A 87 -3.68 11.91 11.55
N SER A 88 -4.22 12.99 12.13
CA SER A 88 -5.62 13.07 12.53
C SER A 88 -6.51 13.62 11.41
N GLN A 89 -5.97 14.38 10.45
CA GLN A 89 -6.74 15.05 9.40
C GLN A 89 -7.43 14.07 8.45
N SER A 90 -6.69 13.09 7.91
CA SER A 90 -7.26 12.10 6.98
C SER A 90 -8.36 11.24 7.64
N PRO A 91 -8.18 10.68 8.85
CA PRO A 91 -9.26 10.00 9.57
C PRO A 91 -10.47 10.88 9.86
N ASN A 92 -10.26 12.16 10.22
CA ASN A 92 -11.37 13.08 10.47
C ASN A 92 -12.13 13.44 9.18
N LEU A 93 -11.43 13.60 8.05
CA LEU A 93 -12.04 13.76 6.72
C LEU A 93 -12.84 12.51 6.34
N LEU A 94 -12.30 11.31 6.55
CA LEU A 94 -13.03 10.07 6.31
C LEU A 94 -14.30 10.02 7.17
N GLY A 95 -14.20 10.34 8.46
CA GLY A 95 -15.35 10.41 9.37
C GLY A 95 -16.44 11.41 8.92
N LEU A 96 -16.03 12.56 8.37
CA LEU A 96 -16.94 13.53 7.76
C LEU A 96 -17.65 12.93 6.54
N TYR A 97 -16.91 12.28 5.64
CA TYR A 97 -17.48 11.67 4.43
C TYR A 97 -18.34 10.43 4.72
N ILE A 98 -18.02 9.65 5.75
CA ILE A 98 -18.91 8.61 6.30
C ILE A 98 -20.22 9.26 6.73
N GLY A 99 -20.16 10.33 7.52
CA GLY A 99 -21.34 11.09 7.94
C GLY A 99 -22.22 11.54 6.76
N LEU A 100 -21.60 11.92 5.65
CA LEU A 100 -22.24 12.48 4.47
C LEU A 100 -22.82 11.43 3.50
N LEU A 101 -22.04 10.39 3.20
CA LEU A 101 -22.35 9.41 2.14
C LEU A 101 -23.09 8.17 2.66
N ASP A 102 -22.97 7.84 3.95
CA ASP A 102 -23.63 6.69 4.56
C ASP A 102 -25.18 6.81 4.40
N PRO A 103 -25.84 5.83 3.74
CA PRO A 103 -27.29 5.83 3.56
C PRO A 103 -28.09 5.87 4.85
N ASP A 104 -27.54 5.38 5.96
CA ASP A 104 -28.20 5.38 7.27
C ASP A 104 -28.02 6.72 8.02
N ARG A 105 -27.28 7.66 7.42
CA ARG A 105 -27.04 9.02 7.93
C ARG A 105 -27.64 10.08 7.00
N LEU A 106 -26.81 10.79 6.24
CA LEU A 106 -27.24 11.84 5.30
C LEU A 106 -27.53 11.28 3.89
N GLY A 107 -26.96 10.13 3.53
CA GLY A 107 -27.25 9.43 2.27
C GLY A 107 -26.99 10.24 1.00
N VAL A 108 -26.03 11.17 1.03
CA VAL A 108 -25.65 11.94 -0.17
C VAL A 108 -25.05 10.98 -1.19
N LYS A 109 -25.54 11.04 -2.42
CA LYS A 109 -25.07 10.15 -3.49
C LYS A 109 -23.69 10.58 -3.98
N PRO A 110 -22.80 9.64 -4.36
CA PRO A 110 -21.48 9.96 -4.90
C PRO A 110 -21.51 10.94 -6.09
N LEU A 111 -22.47 10.78 -7.00
CA LEU A 111 -22.66 11.71 -8.12
C LEU A 111 -23.03 13.12 -7.71
N THR A 112 -23.79 13.28 -6.63
CA THR A 112 -24.14 14.59 -6.08
C THR A 112 -22.89 15.24 -5.50
N LEU A 113 -22.09 14.48 -4.74
CA LEU A 113 -20.83 14.95 -4.19
C LEU A 113 -19.82 15.36 -5.28
N HIS A 114 -19.70 14.54 -6.33
CA HIS A 114 -18.87 14.85 -7.50
C HIS A 114 -19.29 16.16 -8.17
N ARG A 115 -20.60 16.38 -8.33
CA ARG A 115 -21.13 17.62 -8.90
C ARG A 115 -20.77 18.83 -8.05
N TRP A 116 -20.94 18.75 -6.72
CA TRP A 116 -20.57 19.86 -5.83
C TRP A 116 -19.09 20.22 -5.92
N ARG A 117 -18.21 19.23 -6.08
CA ARG A 117 -16.78 19.44 -6.34
C ARG A 117 -16.56 20.18 -7.66
N LEU A 118 -17.17 19.73 -8.75
CA LEU A 118 -17.03 20.38 -10.07
C LEU A 118 -17.57 21.82 -10.10
N GLU A 119 -18.64 22.08 -9.35
CA GLU A 119 -19.26 23.41 -9.24
C GLU A 119 -18.54 24.34 -8.25
N GLY A 120 -17.52 23.86 -7.53
CA GLY A 120 -16.85 24.64 -6.47
C GLY A 120 -17.73 24.93 -5.26
N THR A 121 -18.81 24.17 -5.08
CA THR A 121 -19.81 24.36 -4.01
C THR A 121 -19.72 23.29 -2.91
N LEU A 122 -18.64 22.49 -2.90
CA LEU A 122 -18.46 21.34 -2.01
C LEU A 122 -18.63 21.69 -0.53
N VAL A 123 -17.87 22.68 -0.04
CA VAL A 123 -17.90 23.10 1.38
C VAL A 123 -19.28 23.59 1.80
N GLU A 124 -19.90 24.45 0.99
CA GLU A 124 -21.21 25.04 1.31
C GLU A 124 -22.32 23.99 1.34
N ASN A 125 -22.29 23.04 0.40
CA ASN A 125 -23.27 21.96 0.38
C ASN A 125 -23.07 20.97 1.53
N ILE A 126 -21.84 20.67 1.95
CA ILE A 126 -21.56 19.83 3.14
C ILE A 126 -22.18 20.50 4.38
N LYS A 127 -21.93 21.80 4.59
CA LYS A 127 -22.50 22.56 5.71
C LYS A 127 -24.03 22.48 5.70
N ARG A 128 -24.64 22.72 4.54
CA ARG A 128 -26.10 22.64 4.39
C ARG A 128 -26.67 21.28 4.76
N GLU A 129 -26.02 20.17 4.39
CA GLU A 129 -26.51 18.83 4.75
C GLU A 129 -26.39 18.54 6.25
N PHE A 130 -25.24 18.79 6.85
CA PHE A 130 -25.05 18.57 8.30
C PHE A 130 -25.91 19.51 9.15
N GLU A 131 -26.20 20.71 8.67
CA GLU A 131 -27.02 21.68 9.40
C GLU A 131 -28.50 21.32 9.46
N ARG A 132 -28.99 20.42 8.60
CA ARG A 132 -30.34 19.84 8.68
C ARG A 132 -30.51 18.96 9.92
N ILE A 133 -29.43 18.39 10.44
CA ILE A 133 -29.45 17.54 11.62
C ILE A 133 -29.37 18.42 12.89
N PRO A 134 -30.09 18.09 13.98
CA PRO A 134 -29.95 18.77 15.27
C PRO A 134 -28.49 18.84 15.73
N LYS A 135 -28.08 19.95 16.35
CA LYS A 135 -26.67 20.20 16.73
C LYS A 135 -26.05 19.06 17.55
N ALA A 136 -26.81 18.45 18.46
CA ALA A 136 -26.36 17.33 19.28
C ALA A 136 -26.08 16.04 18.50
N SER A 137 -26.63 15.89 17.29
CA SER A 137 -26.55 14.69 16.47
C SER A 137 -25.62 14.83 15.26
N ARG A 138 -24.89 15.96 15.12
CA ARG A 138 -23.96 16.20 13.99
C ARG A 138 -22.62 15.46 14.11
N GLY A 139 -22.34 14.86 15.28
CA GLY A 139 -21.07 14.19 15.57
C GLY A 139 -19.89 15.16 15.72
N GLY A 140 -18.70 14.61 16.00
CA GLY A 140 -17.47 15.38 16.21
C GLY A 140 -16.77 15.85 14.93
N TYR A 141 -16.97 15.15 13.82
CA TYR A 141 -16.29 15.44 12.55
C TYR A 141 -16.79 16.73 11.88
N TYR A 142 -18.07 17.08 12.03
CA TYR A 142 -18.59 18.32 11.46
C TYR A 142 -18.02 19.60 12.12
N PRO A 143 -18.01 19.74 13.46
CA PRO A 143 -17.31 20.84 14.13
C PRO A 143 -15.82 20.92 13.78
N TRP A 144 -15.14 19.77 13.66
CA TRP A 144 -13.76 19.71 13.21
C TRP A 144 -13.60 20.23 11.78
N PHE A 145 -14.48 19.82 10.86
CA PHE A 145 -14.48 20.29 9.47
C PHE A 145 -14.66 21.79 9.37
N LEU A 146 -15.51 22.41 10.20
CA LEU A 146 -15.67 23.87 10.20
C LEU A 146 -14.36 24.62 10.50
N GLN A 147 -13.43 24.00 11.24
CA GLN A 147 -12.11 24.54 11.54
C GLN A 147 -11.06 24.17 10.48
N ASN A 148 -11.36 23.22 9.59
CA ASN A 148 -10.42 22.65 8.62
C ASN A 148 -10.96 22.73 7.17
N GLN A 149 -11.75 23.76 6.85
CA GLN A 149 -12.34 23.97 5.52
C GLN A 149 -11.28 24.15 4.42
N TYR A 150 -10.08 24.65 4.78
CA TYR A 150 -8.93 24.83 3.90
C TYR A 150 -8.51 23.54 3.16
N LEU A 151 -8.81 22.38 3.73
CA LEU A 151 -8.57 21.08 3.10
C LEU A 151 -9.47 20.85 1.87
N LEU A 152 -10.60 21.55 1.73
CA LEU A 152 -11.61 21.32 0.69
C LEU A 152 -11.90 22.54 -0.19
N ASP A 153 -11.69 23.76 0.27
CA ASP A 153 -12.00 24.99 -0.48
C ASP A 153 -10.84 25.51 -1.33
N GLY A 154 -9.64 24.96 -1.19
CA GLY A 154 -8.44 25.38 -1.94
C GLY A 154 -7.94 26.77 -1.56
N THR A 155 -8.36 27.31 -0.42
CA THR A 155 -7.91 28.62 0.09
C THR A 155 -6.45 28.62 0.49
N GLN A 156 -5.92 27.47 0.92
CA GLN A 156 -4.52 27.32 1.25
C GLN A 156 -3.67 27.32 -0.02
N THR A 157 -2.74 28.27 -0.10
CA THR A 157 -1.76 28.30 -1.18
C THR A 157 -0.77 27.15 -1.06
N LYS A 158 -0.18 26.75 -2.19
CA LYS A 158 0.86 25.72 -2.21
C LYS A 158 2.06 26.08 -1.30
N GLN A 159 2.40 27.37 -1.22
CA GLN A 159 3.47 27.85 -0.37
C GLN A 159 3.13 27.70 1.11
N GLU A 160 1.94 28.14 1.54
CA GLU A 160 1.50 27.98 2.94
C GLU A 160 1.43 26.51 3.35
N TRP A 161 0.96 25.63 2.44
CA TRP A 161 0.97 24.20 2.68
C TRP A 161 2.39 23.66 2.86
N GLN A 162 3.33 24.07 2.00
CA GLN A 162 4.74 23.67 2.11
C GLN A 162 5.36 24.13 3.42
N GLU A 163 5.12 25.38 3.83
CA GLU A 163 5.63 25.92 5.09
C GLU A 163 5.05 25.18 6.31
N GLN A 164 3.75 24.90 6.30
CA GLN A 164 3.10 24.11 7.37
C GLN A 164 3.62 22.67 7.41
N PHE A 165 3.75 22.02 6.26
CA PHE A 165 4.28 20.66 6.15
C PHE A 165 5.72 20.59 6.69
N GLN A 166 6.58 21.54 6.30
CA GLN A 166 7.96 21.61 6.80
C GLN A 166 8.00 21.82 8.31
N SER A 167 7.18 22.73 8.84
CA SER A 167 7.07 22.96 10.29
C SER A 167 6.63 21.69 11.04
N HIS A 168 5.63 20.98 10.52
CA HIS A 168 5.16 19.72 11.10
C HIS A 168 6.24 18.63 11.06
N MET A 169 6.97 18.52 9.95
CA MET A 169 8.11 17.61 9.83
C MET A 169 9.22 17.96 10.82
N GLU A 170 9.60 19.23 10.94
CA GLU A 170 10.63 19.65 11.90
C GLU A 170 10.25 19.30 13.35
N GLU A 171 9.00 19.48 13.73
CA GLU A 171 8.48 19.08 15.03
C GLU A 171 8.54 17.56 15.22
N ALA A 172 8.20 16.77 14.21
CA ALA A 172 8.33 15.32 14.26
C ALA A 172 9.80 14.88 14.41
N PHE A 173 10.72 15.53 13.70
CA PHE A 173 12.16 15.31 13.86
C PHE A 173 12.64 15.63 15.27
N ARG A 174 12.18 16.75 15.88
CA ARG A 174 12.52 17.12 17.27
C ARG A 174 11.96 16.13 18.28
N ARG A 175 10.75 15.62 18.07
CA ARG A 175 10.15 14.57 18.90
C ARG A 175 10.96 13.30 18.83
N ALA A 176 11.28 12.81 17.63
CA ALA A 176 12.11 11.62 17.45
C ALA A 176 13.50 11.79 18.07
N TRP A 177 14.13 12.96 17.86
CA TRP A 177 15.41 13.31 18.44
C TRP A 177 15.41 13.24 19.97
N SER A 178 14.40 13.85 20.61
CA SER A 178 14.21 13.79 22.06
C SER A 178 13.89 12.37 22.52
N PHE A 179 13.09 11.63 21.74
CA PHE A 179 12.67 10.26 22.04
C PHE A 179 13.86 9.29 22.09
N ILE A 180 14.86 9.48 21.23
CA ILE A 180 16.10 8.69 21.26
C ILE A 180 17.13 9.20 22.30
N GLY A 181 16.70 10.06 23.23
CA GLY A 181 17.51 10.53 24.36
C GLY A 181 18.52 11.63 24.01
N LYS A 182 18.37 12.32 22.87
CA LYS A 182 19.25 13.44 22.49
C LYS A 182 18.77 14.77 23.11
N PRO A 183 19.66 15.78 23.24
CA PRO A 183 19.31 17.06 23.87
C PRO A 183 18.18 17.79 23.14
N PRO A 184 17.10 18.21 23.83
CA PRO A 184 15.89 18.77 23.20
C PRO A 184 16.08 20.20 22.67
N ASP A 185 17.19 20.87 23.00
CA ASP A 185 17.53 22.23 22.60
C ASP A 185 18.15 22.33 21.20
N ALA A 186 18.45 21.20 20.54
CA ALA A 186 18.95 21.16 19.19
C ALA A 186 17.95 21.80 18.19
N SER A 187 18.46 22.65 17.31
CA SER A 187 17.68 23.22 16.21
C SER A 187 17.33 22.17 15.17
N GLY A 188 16.23 22.39 14.42
CA GLY A 188 15.84 21.49 13.32
C GLY A 188 16.97 21.28 12.30
N ALA A 189 17.75 22.32 12.00
CA ALA A 189 18.89 22.25 11.08
C ALA A 189 20.03 21.35 11.60
N GLU A 190 20.30 21.36 12.90
CA GLU A 190 21.31 20.49 13.52
C GLU A 190 20.87 19.03 13.47
N ILE A 191 19.61 18.75 13.81
CA ILE A 191 19.03 17.39 13.74
C ILE A 191 19.09 16.85 12.31
N HIS A 192 18.70 17.66 11.32
CA HIS A 192 18.77 17.26 9.90
C HIS A 192 20.21 17.00 9.45
N ARG A 193 21.16 17.84 9.84
CA ARG A 193 22.59 17.65 9.49
C ARG A 193 23.13 16.37 10.11
N TRP A 194 22.83 16.13 11.39
CA TRP A 194 23.20 14.89 12.07
C TRP A 194 22.59 13.67 11.38
N SER A 195 21.28 13.70 11.10
CA SER A 195 20.56 12.60 10.46
C SER A 195 21.18 12.25 9.11
N LYS A 196 21.58 13.25 8.32
CA LYS A 196 22.27 13.06 7.04
C LYS A 196 23.72 12.57 7.17
N SER A 197 24.38 12.80 8.30
CA SER A 197 25.75 12.31 8.52
C SER A 197 25.81 10.86 9.01
N LEU A 198 24.66 10.28 9.38
CA LEU A 198 24.59 8.90 9.83
C LEU A 198 24.89 7.91 8.68
N PRO A 199 25.48 6.74 8.99
CA PRO A 199 25.41 5.58 8.12
C PRO A 199 23.96 5.32 7.68
N GLN A 200 23.79 4.85 6.44
CA GLN A 200 22.48 4.69 5.81
C GLN A 200 21.47 3.91 6.67
N TYR A 201 21.91 2.86 7.37
CA TYR A 201 21.01 2.06 8.22
C TYR A 201 20.52 2.82 9.46
N LEU A 202 21.37 3.64 10.10
CA LEU A 202 20.97 4.47 11.25
C LEU A 202 20.04 5.59 10.79
N HIS A 203 20.31 6.18 9.62
CA HIS A 203 19.41 7.14 9.00
C HIS A 203 18.03 6.52 8.75
N HIS A 204 17.98 5.32 8.17
CA HIS A 204 16.74 4.57 7.96
C HIS A 204 15.98 4.28 9.26
N CYS A 205 16.67 3.85 10.32
CA CYS A 205 16.03 3.61 11.63
C CYS A 205 15.48 4.90 12.23
N PHE A 206 16.23 6.00 12.17
CA PHE A 206 15.78 7.30 12.68
C PHE A 206 14.58 7.83 11.89
N SER A 207 14.63 7.76 10.56
CA SER A 207 13.49 8.11 9.70
C SER A 207 12.25 7.29 10.01
N PHE A 208 12.41 6.00 10.32
CA PHE A 208 11.29 5.17 10.73
C PHE A 208 10.70 5.58 12.09
N TYR A 209 11.53 5.95 13.08
CA TYR A 209 11.06 6.50 14.35
C TYR A 209 10.26 7.80 14.14
N VAL A 210 10.70 8.68 13.24
CA VAL A 210 9.96 9.89 12.86
C VAL A 210 8.58 9.52 12.31
N MET A 211 8.50 8.56 11.37
CA MET A 211 7.22 8.09 10.82
C MET A 211 6.28 7.55 11.91
N LEU A 212 6.76 6.65 12.76
CA LEU A 212 5.94 6.04 13.82
C LEU A 212 5.40 7.08 14.81
N LEU A 213 6.22 8.05 15.21
CA LEU A 213 5.81 9.12 16.13
C LEU A 213 4.82 10.11 15.49
N MET A 214 4.76 10.16 14.16
CA MET A 214 3.71 10.86 13.42
C MET A 214 2.45 10.00 13.23
N GLY A 215 2.44 8.73 13.66
CA GLY A 215 1.36 7.80 13.36
C GLY A 215 1.32 7.38 11.89
N GLN A 216 2.46 7.39 11.22
CA GLN A 216 2.65 6.98 9.83
C GLN A 216 3.50 5.70 9.75
N HIS A 217 3.48 5.04 8.60
CA HIS A 217 4.35 3.91 8.28
C HIS A 217 4.96 4.09 6.88
N PRO A 218 6.02 3.33 6.54
CA PRO A 218 6.63 3.38 5.22
C PRO A 218 5.60 3.15 4.10
N SER A 219 5.69 3.94 3.02
CA SER A 219 4.92 3.71 1.79
C SER A 219 5.64 2.72 0.87
N VAL A 220 4.88 2.14 -0.07
CA VAL A 220 5.37 1.21 -1.09
C VAL A 220 6.59 1.72 -1.86
N ASP A 221 6.77 3.04 -2.00
CA ASP A 221 7.87 3.66 -2.74
C ASP A 221 9.22 3.61 -2.01
N THR A 222 9.21 3.23 -0.73
CA THR A 222 10.40 3.25 0.13
C THR A 222 11.01 1.87 0.30
N ALA A 223 12.34 1.79 0.39
CA ALA A 223 13.02 0.53 0.74
C ALA A 223 12.58 0.00 2.12
N LEU A 224 12.21 0.91 3.03
CA LEU A 224 11.72 0.61 4.37
C LEU A 224 10.43 -0.22 4.37
N TRP A 225 9.57 -0.06 3.36
CA TRP A 225 8.35 -0.89 3.24
C TRP A 225 8.69 -2.38 3.10
N ILE A 226 9.80 -2.71 2.41
CA ILE A 226 10.32 -4.07 2.38
C ILE A 226 11.07 -4.38 3.67
N THR A 227 12.08 -3.58 4.04
CA THR A 227 13.02 -4.00 5.09
C THR A 227 12.40 -4.01 6.49
N LEU A 228 11.27 -3.35 6.71
CA LEU A 228 10.53 -3.39 7.98
C LEU A 228 9.29 -4.29 7.92
N GLY A 229 9.09 -5.08 6.87
CA GLY A 229 8.05 -6.11 6.85
C GLY A 229 6.69 -5.67 6.34
N PHE A 230 6.46 -4.39 6.06
CA PHE A 230 5.16 -3.90 5.57
C PHE A 230 4.76 -4.52 4.22
N CYS A 231 5.73 -4.90 3.38
CA CYS A 231 5.46 -5.62 2.14
C CYS A 231 4.81 -7.00 2.35
N ALA A 232 4.91 -7.60 3.54
CA ALA A 232 4.26 -8.86 3.86
C ALA A 232 2.77 -8.69 4.18
N CYS A 233 2.34 -7.50 4.60
CA CYS A 233 0.95 -7.18 4.88
C CYS A 233 0.11 -7.27 3.61
N GLU A 234 -1.07 -7.90 3.68
CA GLU A 234 -1.95 -8.05 2.52
C GLU A 234 -2.76 -6.77 2.27
N TRP A 235 -3.15 -6.08 3.34
CA TRP A 235 -4.01 -4.90 3.29
C TRP A 235 -3.51 -3.78 4.21
N GLN A 236 -4.04 -2.58 4.00
CA GLN A 236 -3.73 -1.41 4.83
C GLN A 236 -4.02 -1.65 6.31
N GLU A 237 -5.07 -2.40 6.66
CA GLU A 237 -5.36 -2.79 8.05
C GLU A 237 -4.18 -3.57 8.67
N ASP A 238 -3.61 -4.52 7.93
CA ASP A 238 -2.47 -5.33 8.39
C ASP A 238 -1.20 -4.46 8.54
N GLU A 239 -1.01 -3.48 7.64
CA GLU A 239 0.08 -2.50 7.76
C GLU A 239 -0.07 -1.61 9.01
N MET A 240 -1.30 -1.21 9.33
CA MET A 240 -1.59 -0.45 10.55
C MET A 240 -1.34 -1.28 11.81
N GLU A 241 -1.75 -2.55 11.83
CA GLU A 241 -1.44 -3.46 12.94
C GLU A 241 0.07 -3.65 13.14
N LEU A 242 0.82 -3.81 12.06
CA LEU A 242 2.28 -3.87 12.12
C LEU A 242 2.89 -2.55 12.62
N SER A 243 2.39 -1.40 12.16
CA SER A 243 2.81 -0.07 12.62
C SER A 243 2.56 0.13 14.11
N LEU A 244 1.41 -0.33 14.63
CA LEU A 244 1.11 -0.32 16.06
C LEU A 244 2.07 -1.21 16.85
N SER A 245 2.39 -2.39 16.32
CA SER A 245 3.37 -3.31 16.91
C SER A 245 4.74 -2.63 17.03
N TYR A 246 5.23 -1.99 15.97
CA TYR A 246 6.47 -1.21 16.01
C TYR A 246 6.39 -0.02 16.97
N SER A 247 5.26 0.70 17.00
CA SER A 247 5.05 1.83 17.91
C SER A 247 5.12 1.41 19.38
N ASN A 248 4.69 0.19 19.70
CA ASN A 248 4.86 -0.40 21.03
C ASN A 248 6.31 -0.82 21.25
N LEU A 249 6.96 -1.41 20.25
CA LEU A 249 8.35 -1.84 20.34
C LEU A 249 9.30 -0.68 20.67
N ILE A 250 9.20 0.45 19.97
CA ILE A 250 10.09 1.59 20.18
C ILE A 250 9.94 2.22 21.58
N ARG A 251 8.82 1.95 22.28
CA ARG A 251 8.61 2.38 23.67
C ARG A 251 9.22 1.43 24.69
N CYS A 252 9.62 0.23 24.26
CA CYS A 252 10.15 -0.84 25.11
C CYS A 252 11.62 -1.18 24.81
N CYS A 253 12.22 -0.61 23.75
CA CYS A 253 13.63 -0.76 23.42
C CYS A 253 14.33 0.59 23.28
N THR A 254 15.65 0.60 23.41
CA THR A 254 16.45 1.78 23.06
C THR A 254 16.58 1.91 21.54
N PHE A 255 16.98 3.09 21.06
CA PHE A 255 17.27 3.30 19.65
C PHE A 255 18.42 2.41 19.17
N ASP A 256 19.45 2.23 19.99
CA ASP A 256 20.60 1.38 19.67
C ASP A 256 20.19 -0.10 19.61
N GLU A 257 19.39 -0.59 20.57
CA GLU A 257 18.83 -1.96 20.53
C GLU A 257 18.04 -2.20 19.22
N PHE A 258 17.23 -1.23 18.80
CA PHE A 258 16.47 -1.31 17.56
C PHE A 258 17.41 -1.34 16.33
N CYS A 259 18.39 -0.45 16.28
CA CYS A 259 19.35 -0.37 15.18
C CYS A 259 20.20 -1.64 15.06
N ASP A 260 20.62 -2.20 16.18
CA ASP A 260 21.38 -3.45 16.24
C ASP A 260 20.51 -4.62 15.76
N ALA A 261 19.26 -4.71 16.21
CA ALA A 261 18.35 -5.75 15.77
C ALA A 261 18.00 -5.64 14.28
N TYR A 262 17.81 -4.42 13.77
CA TYR A 262 17.59 -4.17 12.36
C TYR A 262 18.80 -4.62 11.54
N THR A 263 20.01 -4.17 11.89
CA THR A 263 21.22 -4.51 11.11
C THR A 263 21.67 -5.95 11.23
N SER A 264 21.35 -6.64 12.33
CA SER A 264 21.72 -8.05 12.52
C SER A 264 20.65 -9.04 12.03
N SER A 265 19.56 -8.56 11.43
CA SER A 265 18.41 -9.38 11.01
C SER A 265 17.73 -10.11 12.17
N SER A 266 17.71 -9.51 13.36
CA SER A 266 17.15 -10.06 14.59
C SER A 266 15.96 -9.25 15.12
N LEU A 267 15.23 -8.53 14.25
CA LEU A 267 14.04 -7.77 14.65
C LEU A 267 13.00 -8.67 15.32
N VAL A 268 12.77 -9.87 14.80
CA VAL A 268 11.83 -10.83 15.39
C VAL A 268 12.23 -11.19 16.82
N ASP A 269 13.52 -11.45 17.06
CA ASP A 269 14.05 -11.73 18.40
C ASP A 269 13.87 -10.53 19.33
N LEU A 270 14.06 -9.30 18.82
CA LEU A 270 13.82 -8.08 19.59
C LEU A 270 12.34 -7.97 20.00
N PHE A 271 11.40 -8.15 19.07
CA PHE A 271 9.96 -8.18 19.36
C PHE A 271 9.62 -9.18 20.46
N GLN A 272 10.12 -10.41 20.33
CA GLN A 272 9.91 -11.47 21.32
C GLN A 272 10.51 -11.11 22.68
N SER A 273 11.73 -10.59 22.71
CA SER A 273 12.44 -10.21 23.94
C SER A 273 11.72 -9.10 24.72
N LYS A 274 11.02 -8.20 24.02
CA LYS A 274 10.26 -7.09 24.61
C LYS A 274 8.79 -7.45 24.88
N GLY A 275 8.36 -8.68 24.55
CA GLY A 275 6.98 -9.14 24.73
C GLY A 275 5.97 -8.39 23.87
N VAL A 276 6.39 -7.89 22.70
CA VAL A 276 5.53 -7.19 21.76
C VAL A 276 5.10 -8.15 20.66
N ASP A 277 3.80 -8.38 20.55
CA ASP A 277 3.23 -9.25 19.53
C ASP A 277 3.41 -8.65 18.13
N LEU A 278 3.78 -9.49 17.17
CA LEU A 278 3.67 -9.21 15.74
C LEU A 278 2.29 -9.66 15.23
N PRO A 279 1.83 -9.14 14.07
CA PRO A 279 0.62 -9.63 13.44
C PRO A 279 0.66 -11.15 13.24
N LYS A 280 -0.47 -11.80 13.55
CA LYS A 280 -0.60 -13.26 13.57
C LYS A 280 -1.30 -13.73 12.30
N ASP A 281 -1.01 -14.96 11.87
CA ASP A 281 -1.73 -15.55 10.75
C ASP A 281 -3.21 -15.77 11.14
N PRO A 282 -4.17 -15.13 10.45
CA PRO A 282 -5.59 -15.31 10.76
C PRO A 282 -6.10 -16.74 10.44
N SER A 283 -5.36 -17.51 9.64
CA SER A 283 -5.71 -18.86 9.20
C SER A 283 -5.16 -19.99 10.08
N ASP A 284 -4.16 -19.71 10.93
CA ASP A 284 -3.47 -20.71 11.73
C ASP A 284 -3.45 -20.35 13.21
N LYS A 285 -4.22 -21.10 14.02
CA LYS A 285 -4.28 -20.90 15.49
C LYS A 285 -3.01 -21.36 16.22
N ILE A 286 -2.09 -22.02 15.53
CA ILE A 286 -0.92 -22.69 16.12
C ILE A 286 0.37 -21.88 15.88
N ASN A 287 0.47 -21.12 14.77
CA ASN A 287 1.62 -20.26 14.49
C ASN A 287 1.47 -18.86 15.11
N PRO A 288 2.41 -18.40 15.96
CA PRO A 288 2.26 -17.15 16.69
C PRO A 288 2.52 -15.89 15.86
N VAL A 289 3.13 -15.98 14.67
CA VAL A 289 3.48 -14.85 13.80
C VAL A 289 3.16 -15.21 12.35
N ASP A 290 2.66 -14.25 11.57
CA ASP A 290 2.45 -14.41 10.14
C ASP A 290 3.75 -14.87 9.42
N PRO A 291 3.72 -15.97 8.64
CA PRO A 291 4.91 -16.51 7.99
C PRO A 291 5.59 -15.55 7.01
N CYS A 292 4.83 -14.67 6.35
CA CYS A 292 5.37 -13.68 5.43
C CYS A 292 6.09 -12.56 6.20
N ILE A 293 5.51 -12.08 7.30
CA ILE A 293 6.16 -11.08 8.16
C ILE A 293 7.44 -11.68 8.75
N PHE A 294 7.37 -12.89 9.29
CA PHE A 294 8.53 -13.59 9.83
C PHE A 294 9.65 -13.74 8.78
N ASP A 295 9.30 -14.15 7.56
CA ASP A 295 10.24 -14.29 6.44
C ASP A 295 11.00 -13.00 6.14
N VAL A 296 10.26 -11.90 6.02
CA VAL A 296 10.84 -10.61 5.66
C VAL A 296 11.76 -10.14 6.78
N LEU A 297 11.27 -10.10 8.02
CA LEU A 297 12.01 -9.56 9.16
C LEU A 297 13.26 -10.37 9.50
N SER A 298 13.22 -11.69 9.35
CA SER A 298 14.37 -12.58 9.58
C SER A 298 15.46 -12.43 8.51
N GLY A 299 15.12 -11.88 7.35
CA GLY A 299 16.07 -11.59 6.27
C GLY A 299 16.49 -10.12 6.19
N SER A 300 15.77 -9.22 6.84
CA SER A 300 15.98 -7.79 6.69
C SER A 300 17.26 -7.29 7.36
N PRO A 301 17.95 -6.30 6.78
CA PRO A 301 17.64 -5.60 5.52
C PRO A 301 18.30 -6.24 4.28
N TYR A 302 19.01 -7.36 4.41
CA TYR A 302 19.97 -7.81 3.38
C TYR A 302 19.48 -8.96 2.50
N ARG A 303 18.63 -9.84 3.02
CA ARG A 303 18.29 -11.15 2.44
C ARG A 303 16.81 -11.30 2.11
N ASN A 304 16.11 -10.20 1.85
CA ASN A 304 14.72 -10.25 1.43
C ASN A 304 14.59 -10.97 0.07
N LYS A 305 13.70 -11.96 0.01
CA LYS A 305 13.35 -12.70 -1.22
C LYS A 305 12.91 -11.74 -2.33
N SER A 306 13.23 -12.07 -3.57
CA SER A 306 12.92 -11.24 -4.75
C SER A 306 11.43 -11.01 -4.96
N VAL A 307 10.56 -11.89 -4.42
CA VAL A 307 9.09 -11.74 -4.52
C VAL A 307 8.59 -10.48 -3.84
N TRP A 308 9.27 -10.03 -2.78
CA TRP A 308 8.91 -8.80 -2.07
C TRP A 308 9.17 -7.56 -2.91
N ARG A 309 10.27 -7.57 -3.69
CA ARG A 309 10.55 -6.52 -4.69
C ARG A 309 9.60 -6.59 -5.88
N LEU A 310 9.21 -7.79 -6.31
CA LEU A 310 8.16 -7.95 -7.31
C LEU A 310 6.84 -7.34 -6.82
N LYS A 311 6.41 -7.65 -5.59
CA LYS A 311 5.20 -7.08 -5.00
C LYS A 311 5.29 -5.56 -4.97
N GLN A 312 6.40 -4.99 -4.48
CA GLN A 312 6.63 -3.55 -4.47
C GLN A 312 6.48 -2.91 -5.86
N TYR A 313 7.10 -3.50 -6.89
CA TYR A 313 6.98 -3.01 -8.27
C TYR A 313 5.53 -3.00 -8.77
N ILE A 314 4.78 -4.08 -8.49
CA ILE A 314 3.38 -4.19 -8.93
C ILE A 314 2.48 -3.21 -8.17
N GLU A 315 2.62 -3.14 -6.85
CA GLU A 315 1.81 -2.26 -5.99
C GLU A 315 2.09 -0.78 -6.26
N HIS A 316 3.36 -0.38 -6.40
CA HIS A 316 3.73 0.99 -6.76
C HIS A 316 3.01 1.45 -8.04
N LYS A 317 3.06 0.63 -9.09
CA LYS A 317 2.40 0.95 -10.36
C LYS A 317 0.88 1.01 -10.24
N ILE A 318 0.27 0.16 -9.39
CA ILE A 318 -1.17 0.19 -9.15
C ILE A 318 -1.58 1.47 -8.42
N VAL A 319 -0.88 1.81 -7.33
CA VAL A 319 -1.17 2.98 -6.49
C VAL A 319 -0.97 4.28 -7.28
N ASN A 320 0.12 4.37 -8.05
CA ASN A 320 0.43 5.57 -8.84
C ASN A 320 -0.30 5.62 -10.20
N GLY A 321 -1.11 4.61 -10.53
CA GLY A 321 -1.86 4.59 -11.80
C GLY A 321 -0.98 4.53 -13.04
N GLU A 322 0.22 3.96 -12.92
CA GLU A 322 1.19 3.90 -14.00
C GLU A 322 0.87 2.78 -15.00
N ASP A 323 1.17 3.06 -16.27
CA ASP A 323 1.12 2.04 -17.31
C ASP A 323 2.17 0.95 -17.06
N ALA A 324 1.84 -0.28 -17.46
CA ALA A 324 2.67 -1.45 -17.22
C ALA A 324 4.04 -1.36 -17.91
N GLU A 325 4.14 -0.57 -18.98
CA GLU A 325 5.35 -0.41 -19.78
C GLU A 325 6.15 0.83 -19.44
N ASP A 326 5.60 1.74 -18.63
CA ASP A 326 6.25 2.98 -18.23
C ASP A 326 7.20 2.75 -17.04
N ASP A 327 8.44 2.40 -17.32
CA ASP A 327 9.46 2.19 -16.29
C ASP A 327 10.18 3.48 -15.86
N SER A 328 9.63 4.67 -16.15
CA SER A 328 10.31 5.96 -15.90
C SER A 328 10.51 6.27 -14.41
N ILE A 329 9.56 5.87 -13.56
CA ILE A 329 9.61 6.08 -12.10
C ILE A 329 10.16 4.84 -11.41
N MET A 330 9.48 3.70 -11.55
CA MET A 330 9.91 2.43 -10.98
C MET A 330 10.09 1.38 -12.08
N HIS A 331 11.29 0.81 -12.16
CA HIS A 331 11.63 -0.23 -13.13
C HIS A 331 11.90 -1.57 -12.43
N PRO A 332 11.72 -2.71 -13.13
CA PRO A 332 12.04 -4.03 -12.58
C PRO A 332 13.53 -4.12 -12.21
N THR A 333 13.82 -4.31 -10.92
CA THR A 333 15.19 -4.56 -10.46
C THR A 333 15.79 -5.80 -11.16
N PRO A 334 17.12 -5.95 -11.21
CA PRO A 334 17.76 -7.12 -11.84
C PRO A 334 17.23 -8.46 -11.31
N SER A 335 16.98 -8.54 -9.99
CA SER A 335 16.39 -9.73 -9.36
C SER A 335 15.01 -10.05 -9.91
N ILE A 336 14.13 -9.05 -10.07
CA ILE A 336 12.78 -9.26 -10.60
C ILE A 336 12.86 -9.66 -12.08
N SER A 337 13.76 -9.01 -12.82
CA SER A 337 13.96 -9.26 -14.24
C SER A 337 14.36 -10.70 -14.54
N ALA A 338 15.30 -11.24 -13.76
CA ALA A 338 15.76 -12.62 -13.90
C ALA A 338 14.73 -13.64 -13.38
N ASP A 339 14.19 -13.40 -12.18
CA ASP A 339 13.40 -14.38 -11.46
C ASP A 339 11.99 -14.55 -12.04
N TYR A 340 11.36 -13.45 -12.45
CA TYR A 340 9.93 -13.40 -12.76
C TYR A 340 9.62 -13.15 -14.24
N GLY A 341 10.64 -13.21 -15.11
CA GLY A 341 10.45 -13.27 -16.55
C GLY A 341 10.47 -11.94 -17.29
N PHE A 342 10.66 -10.80 -16.60
CA PHE A 342 10.68 -9.49 -17.29
C PHE A 342 11.89 -9.34 -18.25
N HIS A 343 13.01 -10.04 -17.98
CA HIS A 343 14.13 -10.11 -18.92
C HIS A 343 13.78 -10.80 -20.25
N ARG A 344 12.70 -11.61 -20.28
CA ARG A 344 12.22 -12.31 -21.49
C ARG A 344 11.24 -11.49 -22.32
N CYS A 345 10.80 -10.31 -21.83
CA CYS A 345 9.89 -9.46 -22.57
C CYS A 345 10.58 -8.87 -23.80
N GLY A 346 10.07 -9.19 -24.99
CA GLY A 346 10.57 -8.65 -26.26
C GLY A 346 9.74 -7.49 -26.79
N SER A 347 8.57 -7.22 -26.21
CA SER A 347 7.66 -6.16 -26.63
C SER A 347 6.90 -5.51 -25.46
N PRO A 348 6.29 -4.33 -25.65
CA PRO A 348 5.37 -3.72 -24.69
C PRO A 348 4.20 -4.65 -24.31
N GLU A 349 3.70 -5.45 -25.26
CA GLU A 349 2.63 -6.43 -25.00
C GLU A 349 3.07 -7.53 -24.03
N ASP A 350 4.31 -8.02 -24.16
CA ASP A 350 4.84 -9.00 -23.21
C ASP A 350 4.89 -8.42 -21.79
N ARG A 351 5.29 -7.15 -21.66
CA ARG A 351 5.30 -6.43 -20.38
C ARG A 351 3.89 -6.29 -19.80
N ARG A 352 2.91 -5.86 -20.60
CA ARG A 352 1.50 -5.78 -20.19
C ARG A 352 0.95 -7.11 -19.70
N LEU A 353 1.25 -8.19 -20.41
CA LEU A 353 0.80 -9.54 -20.03
C LEU A 353 1.41 -9.99 -18.71
N LEU A 354 2.72 -9.81 -18.55
CA LEU A 354 3.43 -10.24 -17.35
C LEU A 354 3.04 -9.39 -16.13
N PHE A 355 2.95 -8.08 -16.31
CA PHE A 355 2.41 -7.17 -15.29
C PHE A 355 0.97 -7.54 -14.91
N GLY A 356 0.11 -7.77 -15.90
CA GLY A 356 -1.27 -8.19 -15.69
C GLY A 356 -1.38 -9.48 -14.89
N LEU A 357 -0.54 -10.47 -15.18
CA LEU A 357 -0.49 -11.74 -14.45
C LEU A 357 -0.14 -11.53 -12.97
N TYR A 358 0.92 -10.77 -12.66
CA TYR A 358 1.32 -10.54 -11.28
C TYR A 358 0.37 -9.59 -10.54
N LYS A 359 -0.23 -8.62 -11.24
CA LYS A 359 -1.33 -7.79 -10.72
C LYS A 359 -2.53 -8.65 -10.34
N GLU A 360 -2.95 -9.59 -11.19
CA GLU A 360 -4.03 -10.54 -10.84
C GLU A 360 -3.65 -11.45 -9.67
N PHE A 361 -2.37 -11.82 -9.54
CA PHE A 361 -1.87 -12.61 -8.42
C PHE A 361 -1.93 -11.87 -7.08
N PHE A 362 -1.46 -10.62 -7.01
CA PHE A 362 -1.47 -9.84 -5.77
C PHE A 362 -2.85 -9.28 -5.42
N LYS A 363 -3.78 -9.16 -6.38
CA LYS A 363 -5.18 -8.75 -6.15
C LYS A 363 -6.14 -9.89 -5.77
N GLN A 364 -5.64 -11.07 -5.42
CA GLN A 364 -6.51 -12.15 -4.95
C GLN A 364 -7.20 -11.78 -3.62
N LYS A 365 -8.24 -12.52 -3.25
CA LYS A 365 -8.96 -12.28 -1.98
C LYS A 365 -8.02 -12.46 -0.79
N ARG A 366 -8.31 -11.77 0.31
CA ARG A 366 -7.58 -11.89 1.59
C ARG A 366 -7.38 -13.36 1.96
N GLY A 367 -6.14 -13.71 2.32
CA GLY A 367 -5.70 -15.07 2.65
C GLY A 367 -5.45 -16.01 1.46
N GLN A 368 -5.63 -15.56 0.22
CA GLN A 368 -5.33 -16.35 -0.99
C GLN A 368 -4.00 -15.98 -1.63
N VAL A 369 -3.47 -14.79 -1.34
CA VAL A 369 -2.18 -14.33 -1.87
C VAL A 369 -1.07 -15.10 -1.16
N LYS A 370 -0.24 -15.83 -1.91
CA LYS A 370 0.83 -16.68 -1.34
C LYS A 370 2.21 -16.33 -1.90
N PRO A 371 2.81 -15.19 -1.51
CA PRO A 371 4.08 -14.72 -2.10
C PRO A 371 5.24 -15.69 -1.89
N LEU A 372 5.31 -16.33 -0.72
CA LEU A 372 6.36 -17.32 -0.43
C LEU A 372 6.26 -18.55 -1.34
N GLN A 373 5.05 -19.00 -1.67
CA GLN A 373 4.84 -20.11 -2.61
C GLN A 373 5.20 -19.71 -4.04
N LEU A 374 4.90 -18.48 -4.45
CA LEU A 374 5.35 -17.94 -5.74
C LEU A 374 6.88 -17.89 -5.83
N HIS A 375 7.55 -17.44 -4.77
CA HIS A 375 9.02 -17.46 -4.72
C HIS A 375 9.58 -18.89 -4.76
N GLN A 376 8.94 -19.82 -4.05
CA GLN A 376 9.33 -21.23 -4.07
C GLN A 376 9.18 -21.83 -5.49
N ALA A 377 8.08 -21.55 -6.18
CA ALA A 377 7.90 -21.96 -7.57
C ALA A 377 8.94 -21.32 -8.51
N CYS A 378 9.32 -20.07 -8.25
CA CYS A 378 10.38 -19.38 -8.97
C CYS A 378 11.71 -20.12 -8.87
N VAL A 379 12.19 -20.39 -7.66
CA VAL A 379 13.49 -21.06 -7.44
C VAL A 379 13.50 -22.54 -7.85
N GLN A 380 12.33 -23.12 -8.07
CA GLN A 380 12.17 -24.47 -8.63
C GLN A 380 12.09 -24.48 -10.17
N GLY A 381 12.07 -23.32 -10.83
CA GLY A 381 11.86 -23.21 -12.28
C GLY A 381 10.44 -23.59 -12.73
N ARG A 382 9.45 -23.51 -11.83
CA ARG A 382 8.07 -23.97 -12.05
C ARG A 382 7.03 -22.86 -12.12
N LEU A 383 7.41 -21.61 -12.41
CA LEU A 383 6.47 -20.47 -12.45
C LEU A 383 5.24 -20.73 -13.34
N PHE A 384 5.44 -21.20 -14.57
CA PHE A 384 4.33 -21.47 -15.47
C PHE A 384 3.36 -22.53 -14.91
N ALA A 385 3.90 -23.64 -14.40
CA ALA A 385 3.11 -24.72 -13.80
C ALA A 385 2.37 -24.22 -12.55
N TYR A 386 3.02 -23.44 -11.70
CA TYR A 386 2.39 -22.84 -10.51
C TYR A 386 1.14 -22.03 -10.86
N PHE A 387 1.22 -21.16 -11.87
CA PHE A 387 0.05 -20.38 -12.30
C PHE A 387 -1.05 -21.25 -12.93
N THR A 388 -0.70 -22.27 -13.72
CA THR A 388 -1.72 -23.05 -14.46
C THR A 388 -2.28 -24.26 -13.73
N GLU A 389 -1.50 -24.87 -12.84
CA GLU A 389 -1.81 -26.13 -12.17
C GLU A 389 -2.17 -25.89 -10.70
N ASP A 390 -1.31 -25.17 -9.96
CA ASP A 390 -1.50 -24.94 -8.53
C ASP A 390 -2.58 -23.87 -8.27
N LEU A 391 -2.52 -22.74 -9.01
CA LEU A 391 -3.52 -21.66 -8.92
C LEU A 391 -4.67 -21.79 -9.93
N GLN A 392 -4.57 -22.72 -10.88
CA GLN A 392 -5.59 -22.96 -11.91
C GLN A 392 -6.01 -21.71 -12.70
N MET A 393 -5.09 -20.76 -12.91
CA MET A 393 -5.38 -19.50 -13.62
C MET A 393 -5.62 -19.73 -15.11
N ARG A 394 -6.64 -19.05 -15.65
CA ARG A 394 -7.00 -19.14 -17.08
C ARG A 394 -6.14 -18.23 -17.94
N LEU A 395 -4.94 -18.69 -18.26
CA LEU A 395 -4.02 -17.98 -19.15
C LEU A 395 -4.44 -18.14 -20.63
N LYS A 396 -5.06 -17.10 -21.21
CA LYS A 396 -5.48 -17.13 -22.64
C LYS A 396 -4.30 -17.31 -23.61
N GLN A 397 -3.14 -16.74 -23.28
CA GLN A 397 -1.94 -16.76 -24.13
C GLN A 397 -0.87 -17.74 -23.63
N LYS A 398 -1.25 -19.00 -23.38
CA LYS A 398 -0.36 -20.01 -22.75
C LYS A 398 1.04 -20.11 -23.37
N LYS A 399 1.15 -20.05 -24.71
CA LYS A 399 2.45 -20.13 -25.41
C LYS A 399 3.38 -18.96 -25.05
N VAL A 400 2.83 -17.75 -24.93
CA VAL A 400 3.58 -16.55 -24.55
C VAL A 400 4.04 -16.65 -23.10
N TYR A 401 3.14 -16.99 -22.17
CA TYR A 401 3.49 -17.19 -20.77
C TYR A 401 4.53 -18.30 -20.55
N LYS A 402 4.43 -19.41 -21.30
CA LYS A 402 5.41 -20.51 -21.23
C LYS A 402 6.82 -20.06 -21.64
N ARG A 403 6.93 -19.07 -22.54
CA ARG A 403 8.21 -18.46 -22.93
C ARG A 403 8.68 -17.42 -21.90
N LEU A 404 7.77 -16.56 -21.44
CA LEU A 404 8.09 -15.45 -20.53
C LEU A 404 8.51 -15.93 -19.13
N LEU A 405 7.83 -16.94 -18.58
CA LEU A 405 8.04 -17.44 -17.22
C LEU A 405 9.21 -18.43 -17.10
N VAL A 406 10.14 -18.42 -18.05
CA VAL A 406 11.38 -19.21 -17.98
C VAL A 406 12.47 -18.37 -17.33
N ASN A 407 12.94 -18.84 -16.18
CA ASN A 407 14.02 -18.24 -15.41
C ASN A 407 15.25 -19.17 -15.34
N PRO A 408 16.38 -18.73 -14.77
CA PRO A 408 17.61 -19.54 -14.68
C PRO A 408 17.57 -20.71 -13.69
N TYR A 409 16.45 -20.95 -12.99
CA TYR A 409 16.36 -21.91 -11.90
C TYR A 409 15.83 -23.29 -12.34
N PRO A 410 16.11 -24.37 -11.58
CA PRO A 410 16.99 -24.40 -10.41
C PRO A 410 18.46 -24.20 -10.82
N LEU A 411 19.20 -23.42 -10.04
CA LEU A 411 20.63 -23.26 -10.28
C LEU A 411 21.34 -24.61 -10.03
N PRO A 412 22.31 -24.99 -10.88
CA PRO A 412 23.10 -26.20 -10.62
C PRO A 412 23.77 -26.10 -9.25
N ALA A 413 23.85 -27.22 -8.52
CA ALA A 413 24.54 -27.25 -7.23
C ALA A 413 25.96 -26.71 -7.40
N PRO A 414 26.44 -25.82 -6.51
CA PRO A 414 27.82 -25.36 -6.58
C PRO A 414 28.73 -26.57 -6.48
N GLY A 415 29.54 -26.82 -7.52
CA GLY A 415 30.59 -27.83 -7.47
C GLY A 415 31.56 -27.53 -6.32
N PRO A 416 32.43 -28.49 -5.92
CA PRO A 416 33.44 -28.26 -4.90
C PRO A 416 34.27 -27.02 -5.27
N SER A 417 34.13 -25.99 -4.43
CA SER A 417 34.61 -24.63 -4.62
C SER A 417 36.13 -24.60 -4.84
N ASN A 418 36.57 -24.13 -6.01
CA ASN A 418 37.76 -23.30 -6.05
C ASN A 418 37.28 -21.87 -5.75
N ALA A 419 37.72 -21.37 -4.60
CA ALA A 419 37.41 -20.03 -4.12
C ALA A 419 37.62 -18.98 -5.23
N VAL A 420 36.56 -18.27 -5.60
CA VAL A 420 36.67 -17.03 -6.37
C VAL A 420 36.60 -15.87 -5.38
N ALA A 421 37.64 -15.06 -5.44
CA ALA A 421 38.00 -13.97 -4.56
C ALA A 421 36.89 -12.92 -4.38
N GLY A 422 36.98 -12.23 -3.23
CA GLY A 422 36.03 -11.24 -2.77
C GLY A 422 35.77 -10.10 -3.75
N ILE A 423 34.53 -9.61 -3.69
CA ILE A 423 34.07 -8.36 -4.29
C ILE A 423 35.01 -7.23 -3.82
N THR A 424 35.68 -6.58 -4.77
CA THR A 424 36.62 -5.50 -4.48
C THR A 424 35.90 -4.17 -4.25
N LEU A 425 36.54 -3.24 -3.53
CA LEU A 425 35.99 -1.91 -3.20
C LEU A 425 35.54 -1.10 -4.44
N ALA A 426 36.05 -1.40 -5.63
CA ALA A 426 35.68 -0.72 -6.87
C ALA A 426 34.20 -0.92 -7.25
N ASP A 427 33.61 -2.09 -6.95
CA ASP A 427 32.20 -2.39 -7.26
C ASP A 427 31.23 -1.61 -6.35
N LYS A 428 31.70 -1.15 -5.19
CA LYS A 428 30.93 -0.28 -4.29
C LYS A 428 30.93 1.19 -4.74
N GLU A 429 32.01 1.65 -5.38
CA GLU A 429 32.12 3.04 -5.84
C GLU A 429 31.27 3.29 -7.09
N GLU A 430 31.12 2.31 -7.97
CA GLU A 430 30.28 2.42 -9.18
C GLU A 430 28.77 2.44 -8.85
N ALA A 431 28.33 1.64 -7.86
CA ALA A 431 26.96 1.71 -7.33
C ALA A 431 26.66 3.04 -6.62
N THR A 432 27.66 3.64 -5.96
CA THR A 432 27.54 4.92 -5.27
C THR A 432 27.49 6.11 -6.26
N ALA A 433 28.26 6.03 -7.36
CA ALA A 433 28.24 7.03 -8.42
C ALA A 433 26.90 7.08 -9.19
N GLN A 434 26.20 5.94 -9.29
CA GLN A 434 24.91 5.86 -9.98
C GLN A 434 23.76 6.42 -9.13
N VAL A 435 23.83 6.30 -7.80
CA VAL A 435 22.86 6.86 -6.84
C VAL A 435 22.98 8.40 -6.72
N LEU A 436 24.19 8.95 -6.83
CA LEU A 436 24.40 10.40 -6.79
C LEU A 436 23.84 11.13 -8.03
N LYS A 437 23.74 10.44 -9.19
CA LYS A 437 23.02 10.97 -10.36
C LYS A 437 21.50 11.00 -10.16
N THR A 438 20.94 10.05 -9.42
CA THR A 438 19.50 10.00 -9.13
C THR A 438 19.07 11.11 -8.16
N LEU A 439 19.93 11.50 -7.21
CA LEU A 439 19.67 12.56 -6.24
C LEU A 439 19.74 14.00 -6.82
N GLN A 440 20.29 14.19 -8.04
CA GLN A 440 20.26 15.50 -8.71
C GLN A 440 18.96 15.76 -9.49
N TRP A 441 18.12 14.74 -9.72
CA TRP A 441 16.86 14.90 -10.47
C TRP A 441 15.68 15.31 -9.57
N SER A 442 15.75 15.05 -8.26
CA SER A 442 14.68 15.38 -7.29
C SER A 442 14.57 16.88 -6.96
N GLN A 443 15.39 17.74 -7.59
CA GLN A 443 15.32 19.20 -7.50
C GLN A 443 14.70 19.87 -8.74
N GLY A 444 14.16 19.09 -9.69
CA GLY A 444 13.72 19.64 -10.97
C GLY A 444 12.56 18.88 -11.62
N VAL A 445 11.42 18.76 -10.95
CA VAL A 445 10.15 18.41 -11.62
C VAL A 445 9.07 19.42 -11.25
N GLY A 446 9.26 20.62 -11.78
CA GLY A 446 8.21 21.59 -12.04
C GLY A 446 8.39 22.07 -13.46
N ARG A 447 8.04 21.22 -14.44
CA ARG A 447 7.97 21.57 -15.88
C ARG A 447 7.30 20.42 -16.66
N ARG A 448 5.99 20.33 -16.57
CA ARG A 448 5.02 20.61 -17.65
C ARG A 448 3.63 20.25 -17.17
#